data_AF-A0A071LRR6-F1
#
_entry.id   AF-A0A071LRR6-F1
#
_cell.length_a   1.000
_cell.length_b   1.000
_cell.length_c   1.000
_cell.angle_alpha   90.00
_cell.angle_beta   90.00
_cell.angle_gamma   90.00
#
_symmetry.space_group_name_H-M   'P 1'
#
loop_
_entity.id
_entity.type
_entity.pdbx_description
1 polymer ?
#
loop_
_entity_poly.entity_id
_entity_poly.type
_entity_poly.pdbx_seq_one_letter_code
_entity_poly.pdbx_strand_id
1 'polypeptide(L)'
;MRVTEDSTSDLLRNGTLWHSYTEITDDAYSYPYSAVAGAIIDRDQYADTPTRNYHLRGLIVDVPDNYDPFTRTYSGLWTGGFKSAWTNNPAWIFRYLAKSTRFGLAKNTGYIDIDDGALYVLSQYCDQEVDDGYGGKEPRLTLNAYITEQKSARDILDSIAGMCRGIALWDGLQLSVIIDNPSDKVATITNASVAGGDFAYSSIPRTQRYNAVVVSWTDPDNGWGEAKELVMDDEQVSKHGYGDVD
;
A
#
# COMPACT_ATOMS: atom_id res chain seq x y z
N MET A 1 13.30 -24.49 -17.37
CA MET A 1 14.55 -25.18 -17.75
C MET A 1 15.67 -24.50 -16.98
N ARG A 2 16.27 -25.17 -15.97
CA ARG A 2 17.39 -24.60 -15.20
C ARG A 2 18.68 -24.89 -15.96
N VAL A 3 19.47 -23.85 -16.22
CA VAL A 3 20.72 -23.87 -16.97
C VAL A 3 21.88 -23.58 -16.01
N THR A 4 21.99 -24.34 -14.92
CA THR A 4 23.17 -24.30 -14.03
C THR A 4 23.34 -25.62 -13.29
N GLU A 5 24.58 -26.13 -13.30
CA GLU A 5 25.00 -27.39 -12.69
C GLU A 5 25.01 -27.34 -11.15
N ASP A 6 24.90 -28.51 -10.53
CA ASP A 6 24.85 -28.66 -9.08
C ASP A 6 26.22 -28.49 -8.40
N SER A 7 26.19 -27.92 -7.20
CA SER A 7 27.37 -27.70 -6.35
C SER A 7 27.83 -29.00 -5.68
N THR A 8 29.14 -29.16 -5.50
CA THR A 8 29.82 -30.39 -5.03
C THR A 8 30.24 -30.35 -3.54
N SER A 9 29.63 -29.52 -2.70
CA SER A 9 29.99 -29.38 -1.28
C SER A 9 28.90 -29.91 -0.33
N ASP A 10 29.26 -30.89 0.51
CA ASP A 10 28.38 -31.56 1.49
C ASP A 10 27.93 -30.67 2.67
N LEU A 11 28.45 -29.44 2.81
CA LEU A 11 28.06 -28.49 3.87
C LEU A 11 26.86 -27.62 3.50
N LEU A 12 26.36 -27.70 2.27
CA LEU A 12 25.26 -26.87 1.78
C LEU A 12 24.05 -27.73 1.39
N ARG A 13 23.25 -28.12 2.38
CA ARG A 13 22.00 -28.86 2.16
C ARG A 13 20.84 -27.91 1.89
N ASN A 14 20.77 -27.37 0.67
CA ASN A 14 19.57 -26.69 0.17
C ASN A 14 18.55 -27.74 -0.29
N GLY A 15 17.54 -28.02 0.52
CA GLY A 15 16.64 -29.12 0.24
C GLY A 15 15.24 -28.95 0.79
N THR A 16 14.47 -28.01 0.24
CA THR A 16 13.06 -28.25 -0.14
C THR A 16 12.65 -27.22 -1.19
N LEU A 17 12.61 -27.65 -2.45
CA LEU A 17 11.94 -26.96 -3.55
C LEU A 17 10.72 -27.77 -3.91
N TRP A 18 9.53 -27.19 -3.75
CA TRP A 18 8.28 -27.82 -4.15
C TRP A 18 7.56 -26.91 -5.14
N HIS A 19 7.31 -27.43 -6.35
CA HIS A 19 6.99 -26.63 -7.53
C HIS A 19 5.50 -26.63 -7.93
N SER A 20 4.68 -27.49 -7.32
CA SER A 20 3.22 -27.44 -7.16
C SER A 20 2.65 -28.86 -7.10
N TYR A 21 1.55 -29.00 -6.38
CA TYR A 21 0.59 -30.11 -6.49
C TYR A 21 -0.76 -29.45 -6.33
N THR A 22 -1.63 -29.64 -7.31
CA THR A 22 -3.01 -29.18 -7.23
C THR A 22 -3.86 -30.43 -7.09
N GLU A 23 -4.28 -30.73 -5.86
CA GLU A 23 -5.45 -31.56 -5.61
C GLU A 23 -6.60 -30.63 -5.27
N ILE A 24 -7.55 -30.53 -6.19
CA ILE A 24 -8.81 -29.82 -5.96
C ILE A 24 -9.70 -30.81 -5.20
N THR A 25 -9.70 -30.73 -3.87
CA THR A 25 -10.78 -31.32 -3.08
C THR A 25 -11.97 -30.38 -3.19
N ASP A 26 -13.06 -30.88 -3.77
CA ASP A 26 -14.31 -30.16 -3.98
C ASP A 26 -15.06 -30.06 -2.63
N ASP A 27 -14.55 -29.20 -1.75
CA ASP A 27 -15.22 -28.86 -0.49
C ASP A 27 -16.14 -27.65 -0.72
N ALA A 28 -17.34 -27.71 -0.13
CA ALA A 28 -18.31 -26.63 -0.20
C ALA A 28 -17.86 -25.45 0.68
N TYR A 29 -16.94 -24.63 0.16
CA TYR A 29 -16.50 -23.43 0.85
C TYR A 29 -17.62 -22.39 0.92
N SER A 30 -17.97 -21.97 2.13
CA SER A 30 -19.00 -20.95 2.38
C SER A 30 -18.58 -19.54 1.93
N TYR A 31 -17.32 -19.37 1.49
CA TYR A 31 -16.72 -18.09 1.14
C TYR A 31 -16.08 -18.13 -0.26
N PRO A 32 -16.84 -17.83 -1.32
CA PRO A 32 -16.30 -17.76 -2.69
C PRO A 32 -15.16 -16.75 -2.77
N TYR A 33 -14.21 -16.96 -3.71
CA TYR A 33 -13.01 -16.13 -3.89
C TYR A 33 -12.12 -16.07 -2.64
N SER A 34 -11.93 -17.21 -1.97
CA SER A 34 -11.02 -17.35 -0.83
C SER A 34 -10.15 -18.57 -1.05
N ALA A 35 -8.89 -18.51 -0.63
CA ALA A 35 -7.98 -19.65 -0.61
C ALA A 35 -7.68 -20.02 0.84
N VAL A 36 -7.67 -21.32 1.15
CA VAL A 36 -7.32 -21.85 2.46
C VAL A 36 -6.04 -22.68 2.31
N ALA A 37 -5.03 -22.37 3.11
CA ALA A 37 -3.83 -23.17 3.22
C ALA A 37 -3.80 -23.88 4.57
N GLY A 38 -3.67 -25.21 4.54
CA GLY A 38 -3.58 -26.06 5.72
C GLY A 38 -2.36 -26.98 5.62
N ALA A 39 -1.76 -27.31 6.76
CA ALA A 39 -0.72 -28.33 6.85
C ALA A 39 -1.06 -29.25 8.03
N ILE A 40 -1.03 -30.55 7.79
CA ILE A 40 -1.14 -31.57 8.83
C ILE A 40 0.28 -31.93 9.23
N ILE A 41 0.59 -31.78 10.52
CA ILE A 41 1.94 -31.99 11.04
C ILE A 41 1.83 -33.01 12.16
N ASP A 42 2.68 -34.02 12.11
CA ASP A 42 2.76 -35.05 13.14
C ASP A 42 3.34 -34.43 14.43
N ARG A 43 2.60 -34.58 15.53
CA ARG A 43 2.96 -34.03 16.83
C ARG A 43 4.21 -34.71 17.40
N ASP A 44 4.52 -35.93 16.99
CA ASP A 44 5.71 -36.63 17.49
C ASP A 44 7.01 -36.00 16.98
N GLN A 45 6.96 -35.18 15.92
CA GLN A 45 8.12 -34.47 15.38
C GLN A 45 8.31 -33.05 15.93
N TYR A 46 7.34 -32.49 16.65
CA TYR A 46 7.38 -31.11 17.15
C TYR A 46 6.83 -31.00 18.56
N ALA A 47 7.62 -30.39 19.47
CA ALA A 47 7.18 -30.14 20.85
C ALA A 47 6.01 -29.13 20.92
N ASP A 48 5.98 -28.17 20.00
CA ASP A 48 4.96 -27.11 19.90
C ASP A 48 4.44 -26.96 18.46
N THR A 49 3.30 -26.27 18.30
CA THR A 49 2.76 -25.95 16.97
C THR A 49 3.74 -25.03 16.22
N PRO A 50 4.27 -25.42 15.05
CA PRO A 50 5.26 -24.62 14.35
C PRO A 50 4.65 -23.34 13.77
N THR A 51 5.39 -22.24 13.87
CA THR A 51 5.05 -20.97 13.21
C THR A 51 5.18 -21.13 11.69
N ARG A 52 4.20 -20.61 10.94
CA ARG A 52 4.15 -20.69 9.48
C ARG A 52 4.09 -19.29 8.91
N ASN A 53 5.00 -18.99 7.98
CA ASN A 53 5.04 -17.74 7.24
C ASN A 53 4.73 -18.05 5.77
N TYR A 54 3.89 -17.22 5.16
CA TYR A 54 3.47 -17.39 3.77
C TYR A 54 3.76 -16.11 2.99
N HIS A 55 4.43 -16.25 1.85
CA HIS A 55 4.58 -15.17 0.89
C HIS A 55 3.56 -15.40 -0.24
N LEU A 56 2.49 -14.61 -0.25
CA LEU A 56 1.34 -14.81 -1.12
C LEU A 56 1.01 -13.53 -1.88
N ARG A 57 0.62 -13.69 -3.14
CA ARG A 57 -0.05 -12.64 -3.90
C ARG A 57 -1.53 -12.69 -3.55
N GLY A 58 -2.01 -11.64 -2.89
CA GLY A 58 -3.37 -11.57 -2.35
C GLY A 58 -4.44 -11.34 -3.42
N LEU A 59 -5.10 -10.18 -3.34
CA LEU A 59 -6.30 -9.90 -4.13
C LEU A 59 -5.99 -9.74 -5.63
N ILE A 60 -6.87 -10.30 -6.46
CA ILE A 60 -6.99 -9.97 -7.88
C ILE A 60 -8.01 -8.83 -7.97
N VAL A 61 -7.60 -7.72 -8.57
CA VAL A 61 -8.40 -6.50 -8.67
C VAL A 61 -8.48 -6.03 -10.13
N ASP A 62 -9.39 -5.12 -10.40
CA ASP A 62 -9.49 -4.47 -11.69
C ASP A 62 -8.44 -3.34 -11.78
N VAL A 63 -7.49 -3.52 -12.70
CA VAL A 63 -6.45 -2.53 -13.03
C VAL A 63 -6.61 -2.05 -14.47
N PRO A 64 -6.08 -0.89 -14.86
CA PRO A 64 -6.09 -0.44 -16.26
C PRO A 64 -5.55 -1.52 -17.19
N ASP A 65 -6.20 -1.67 -18.34
CA ASP A 65 -5.78 -2.62 -19.38
C ASP A 65 -4.35 -2.34 -19.88
N ASN A 66 -3.95 -1.07 -19.90
CA ASN A 66 -2.62 -0.59 -20.28
C ASN A 66 -1.57 -0.62 -19.15
N TYR A 67 -1.92 -1.06 -17.95
CA TYR A 67 -0.99 -1.13 -16.81
C TYR A 67 -0.46 -2.55 -16.62
N ASP A 68 0.86 -2.72 -16.52
CA ASP A 68 1.48 -3.97 -16.09
C ASP A 68 1.85 -3.90 -14.60
N PRO A 69 1.19 -4.67 -13.71
CA PRO A 69 1.43 -4.61 -12.27
C PRO A 69 2.77 -5.19 -11.82
N PHE A 70 3.45 -5.97 -12.65
CA PHE A 70 4.74 -6.55 -12.28
C PHE A 70 5.89 -5.61 -12.60
N THR A 71 5.85 -5.00 -13.79
CA THR A 71 6.86 -4.02 -14.23
C THR A 71 6.51 -2.59 -13.84
N ARG A 72 5.26 -2.34 -13.39
CA ARG A 72 4.70 -1.02 -13.05
C ARG A 72 4.74 -0.03 -14.21
N THR A 73 4.62 -0.55 -15.42
CA THR A 73 4.66 0.26 -16.64
C THR A 73 3.28 0.49 -17.21
N TYR A 74 3.11 1.63 -17.88
CA TYR A 74 1.87 2.03 -18.54
C TYR A 74 2.13 2.15 -20.04
N SER A 75 1.41 1.37 -20.85
CA SER A 75 1.63 1.28 -22.30
C SER A 75 0.60 2.07 -23.09
N GLY A 76 0.99 3.23 -23.64
CA GLY A 76 0.09 4.06 -24.43
C GLY A 76 -0.99 4.77 -23.61
N LEU A 77 -1.93 5.43 -24.28
CA LEU A 77 -3.00 6.19 -23.63
C LEU A 77 -4.09 5.24 -23.10
N TRP A 78 -4.45 5.41 -21.83
CA TRP A 78 -5.53 4.66 -21.23
C TRP A 78 -6.89 5.16 -21.70
N THR A 79 -7.76 4.25 -22.15
CA THR A 79 -9.09 4.59 -22.69
C THR A 79 -10.24 4.24 -21.74
N GLY A 80 -9.95 3.99 -20.45
CA GLY A 80 -10.97 3.61 -19.45
C GLY A 80 -11.19 2.10 -19.30
N GLY A 81 -10.46 1.26 -20.03
CA GLY A 81 -10.59 -0.19 -19.98
C GLY A 81 -9.90 -0.81 -18.76
N PHE A 82 -10.47 -1.90 -18.22
CA PHE A 82 -9.91 -2.61 -17.07
C PHE A 82 -9.67 -4.08 -17.41
N LYS A 83 -8.67 -4.67 -16.75
CA LYS A 83 -8.37 -6.11 -16.72
C LYS A 83 -8.19 -6.58 -15.29
N SER A 84 -8.50 -7.84 -15.02
CA SER A 84 -8.27 -8.43 -13.71
C SER A 84 -6.81 -8.87 -13.57
N ALA A 85 -6.10 -8.31 -12.59
CA ALA A 85 -4.73 -8.69 -12.28
C ALA A 85 -4.43 -8.50 -10.79
N TRP A 86 -3.40 -9.17 -10.29
CA TRP A 86 -2.83 -8.85 -8.99
C TRP A 86 -2.05 -7.54 -9.08
N THR A 87 -2.09 -6.72 -8.03
CA THR A 87 -1.28 -5.49 -7.90
C THR A 87 -1.04 -5.17 -6.43
N ASN A 88 0.08 -4.50 -6.15
CA ASN A 88 0.38 -3.87 -4.86
C ASN A 88 0.43 -2.34 -4.97
N ASN A 89 -0.12 -1.77 -6.05
CA ASN A 89 -0.33 -0.33 -6.17
C ASN A 89 -1.54 0.09 -5.31
N PRO A 90 -1.38 1.04 -4.37
CA PRO A 90 -2.44 1.44 -3.44
C PRO A 90 -3.67 2.04 -4.13
N ALA A 91 -3.53 2.67 -5.30
CA ALA A 91 -4.65 3.29 -6.02
C ALA A 91 -5.69 2.25 -6.46
N TRP A 92 -5.22 1.13 -7.03
CA TRP A 92 -6.11 0.08 -7.52
C TRP A 92 -6.67 -0.78 -6.37
N ILE A 93 -5.93 -0.92 -5.28
CA ILE A 93 -6.43 -1.54 -4.05
C ILE A 93 -7.52 -0.64 -3.43
N PHE A 94 -7.31 0.67 -3.36
CA PHE A 94 -8.31 1.64 -2.91
C PHE A 94 -9.60 1.53 -3.71
N ARG A 95 -9.49 1.53 -5.05
CA ARG A 95 -10.64 1.35 -5.96
C ARG A 95 -11.41 0.08 -5.63
N TYR A 96 -10.69 -1.03 -5.48
CA TYR A 96 -11.30 -2.33 -5.22
C TYR A 96 -12.00 -2.37 -3.85
N LEU A 97 -11.39 -1.82 -2.80
CA LEU A 97 -11.99 -1.71 -1.47
C LEU A 97 -13.23 -0.81 -1.48
N ALA A 98 -13.25 0.24 -2.28
CA ALA A 98 -14.41 1.11 -2.39
C ALA A 98 -15.57 0.44 -3.16
N LYS A 99 -15.30 -0.24 -4.28
CA LYS A 99 -16.33 -0.89 -5.13
C LYS A 99 -16.76 -2.29 -4.66
N SER A 100 -16.01 -2.93 -3.76
CA SER A 100 -16.33 -4.29 -3.29
C SER A 100 -17.64 -4.33 -2.50
N THR A 101 -18.62 -5.08 -2.99
CA THR A 101 -19.89 -5.34 -2.29
C THR A 101 -19.77 -6.40 -1.18
N ARG A 102 -18.65 -7.12 -1.12
CA ARG A 102 -18.44 -8.22 -0.15
C ARG A 102 -17.95 -7.70 1.20
N PHE A 103 -16.96 -6.83 1.18
CA PHE A 103 -16.28 -6.32 2.38
C PHE A 103 -15.86 -4.85 2.27
N GLY A 104 -16.15 -4.22 1.13
CA GLY A 104 -15.82 -2.83 0.87
C GLY A 104 -16.90 -1.86 1.31
N LEU A 105 -16.70 -0.59 0.93
CA LEU A 105 -17.64 0.49 1.23
C LEU A 105 -18.99 0.28 0.51
N ALA A 106 -18.97 -0.31 -0.69
CA ALA A 106 -20.17 -0.67 -1.45
C ALA A 106 -21.00 -1.82 -0.85
N LYS A 107 -20.56 -2.47 0.23
CA LYS A 107 -21.34 -3.54 0.88
C LYS A 107 -22.70 -3.06 1.37
N ASN A 108 -22.77 -1.84 1.91
CA ASN A 108 -24.00 -1.28 2.47
C ASN A 108 -24.75 -0.40 1.46
N THR A 109 -24.05 0.25 0.53
CA THR A 109 -24.65 1.16 -0.47
C THR A 109 -25.01 0.46 -1.78
N GLY A 110 -24.50 -0.75 -2.02
CA GLY A 110 -24.69 -1.53 -3.25
C GLY A 110 -23.84 -1.04 -4.44
N TYR A 111 -23.62 0.27 -4.53
CA TYR A 111 -22.80 0.90 -5.56
C TYR A 111 -22.08 2.13 -5.00
N ILE A 112 -20.86 2.37 -5.48
CA ILE A 112 -20.09 3.59 -5.22
C ILE A 112 -19.38 3.95 -6.51
N ASP A 113 -19.62 5.18 -6.96
CA ASP A 113 -18.89 5.74 -8.09
C ASP A 113 -17.55 6.28 -7.63
N ILE A 114 -16.55 6.16 -8.49
CA ILE A 114 -15.17 6.54 -8.17
C ILE A 114 -14.59 7.27 -9.36
N ASP A 115 -13.85 8.34 -9.06
CA ASP A 115 -13.04 9.05 -10.04
C ASP A 115 -11.84 8.20 -10.48
N ASP A 116 -12.08 7.33 -11.46
CA ASP A 116 -11.05 6.45 -12.00
C ASP A 116 -9.91 7.24 -12.69
N GLY A 117 -10.17 8.49 -13.12
CA GLY A 117 -9.17 9.39 -13.69
C GLY A 117 -8.18 9.93 -12.64
N ALA A 118 -8.70 10.40 -11.51
CA ALA A 118 -7.87 10.81 -10.38
C ALA A 118 -7.04 9.64 -9.83
N LEU A 119 -7.64 8.45 -9.73
CA LEU A 119 -6.93 7.23 -9.33
C LEU A 119 -5.85 6.82 -10.33
N TYR A 120 -6.07 7.03 -11.62
CA TYR A 120 -5.06 6.78 -12.63
C TYR A 120 -3.83 7.68 -12.43
N VAL A 121 -4.03 8.97 -12.18
CA VAL A 121 -2.94 9.91 -11.87
C VAL A 121 -2.22 9.51 -10.57
N LEU A 122 -2.97 9.16 -9.52
CA LEU A 122 -2.41 8.65 -8.28
C LEU A 122 -1.60 7.36 -8.51
N SER A 123 -2.09 6.45 -9.34
CA SER A 123 -1.40 5.18 -9.62
C SER A 123 -0.02 5.40 -10.24
N GLN A 124 0.08 6.35 -11.18
CA GLN A 124 1.35 6.75 -11.79
C GLN A 124 2.27 7.44 -10.79
N TYR A 125 1.71 8.25 -9.87
CA TYR A 125 2.48 8.87 -8.79
C TYR A 125 3.09 7.83 -7.83
N CYS A 126 2.34 6.76 -7.52
CA CYS A 126 2.80 5.66 -6.67
C CYS A 126 3.86 4.78 -7.34
N ASP A 127 3.74 4.57 -8.65
CA ASP A 127 4.67 3.74 -9.42
C ASP A 127 5.93 4.49 -9.90
N GLN A 128 6.01 5.80 -9.66
CA GLN A 128 7.20 6.57 -10.00
C GLN A 128 8.41 5.99 -9.25
N GLU A 129 9.46 5.66 -9.99
CA GLU A 129 10.72 5.22 -9.40
C GLU A 129 11.37 6.36 -8.60
N VAL A 130 11.73 6.07 -7.36
CA VAL A 130 12.50 6.93 -6.46
C VAL A 130 13.76 6.17 -6.02
N ASP A 131 14.79 6.89 -5.61
CA ASP A 131 16.01 6.27 -5.12
C ASP A 131 15.74 5.58 -3.77
N ASP A 132 16.19 4.33 -3.64
CA ASP A 132 15.99 3.50 -2.43
C ASP A 132 16.99 3.83 -1.30
N GLY A 133 17.87 4.82 -1.49
CA GLY A 133 18.93 5.18 -0.55
C GLY A 133 20.14 4.24 -0.53
N TYR A 134 20.08 3.08 -1.21
CA TYR A 134 21.13 2.07 -1.31
C TYR A 134 21.76 1.98 -2.72
N GLY A 135 21.34 2.85 -3.64
CA GLY A 135 21.88 2.96 -5.00
C GLY A 135 21.05 2.23 -6.06
N GLY A 136 19.89 1.69 -5.67
CA GLY A 136 18.86 1.19 -6.57
C GLY A 136 17.68 2.15 -6.68
N LYS A 137 16.59 1.63 -7.24
CA LYS A 137 15.33 2.35 -7.40
C LYS A 137 14.18 1.49 -6.92
N GLU A 138 13.22 2.15 -6.28
CA GLU A 138 12.00 1.53 -5.83
C GLU A 138 10.77 2.35 -6.23
N PRO A 139 9.58 1.73 -6.32
CA PRO A 139 8.34 2.47 -6.51
C PRO A 139 8.08 3.37 -5.31
N ARG A 140 7.68 4.62 -5.53
CA ARG A 140 7.42 5.59 -4.46
C ARG A 140 6.50 5.06 -3.36
N LEU A 141 5.43 4.35 -3.74
CA LEU A 141 4.45 3.83 -2.79
C LEU A 141 3.98 2.43 -3.18
N THR A 142 3.97 1.54 -2.21
CA THR A 142 3.43 0.17 -2.35
C THR A 142 2.56 -0.17 -1.14
N LEU A 143 1.56 -1.03 -1.34
CA LEU A 143 0.65 -1.48 -0.29
C LEU A 143 0.59 -3.00 -0.26
N ASN A 144 1.25 -3.58 0.74
CA ASN A 144 1.23 -5.01 1.05
C ASN A 144 0.68 -5.21 2.47
N ALA A 145 -0.61 -4.97 2.65
CA ALA A 145 -1.26 -5.01 3.97
C ALA A 145 -2.21 -6.20 4.10
N TYR A 146 -2.33 -6.72 5.32
CA TYR A 146 -3.35 -7.69 5.70
C TYR A 146 -4.23 -7.10 6.82
N ILE A 147 -5.53 -7.24 6.69
CA ILE A 147 -6.51 -6.68 7.64
C ILE A 147 -6.90 -7.78 8.61
N THR A 148 -6.44 -7.67 9.87
CA THR A 148 -6.75 -8.62 10.95
C THR A 148 -7.94 -8.20 11.81
N GLU A 149 -8.14 -6.88 11.93
CA GLU A 149 -9.15 -6.29 12.80
C GLU A 149 -10.29 -5.67 11.99
N GLN A 150 -11.49 -5.72 12.56
CA GLN A 150 -12.63 -5.04 11.96
C GLN A 150 -12.50 -3.53 12.14
N LYS A 151 -12.35 -2.81 11.03
CA LYS A 151 -12.37 -1.33 10.99
C LYS A 151 -13.43 -0.86 9.99
N SER A 152 -13.85 0.39 10.13
CA SER A 152 -14.73 1.01 9.14
C SER A 152 -14.02 1.03 7.78
N ALA A 153 -14.76 0.70 6.72
CA ALA A 153 -14.22 0.77 5.35
C ALA A 153 -13.75 2.20 5.02
N ARG A 154 -14.42 3.22 5.56
CA ARG A 154 -14.02 4.62 5.37
C ARG A 154 -12.65 4.92 5.97
N ASP A 155 -12.39 4.44 7.19
CA ASP A 155 -11.14 4.68 7.91
C ASP A 155 -9.97 3.98 7.21
N ILE A 156 -10.20 2.79 6.66
CA ILE A 156 -9.20 2.07 5.86
C ILE A 156 -8.88 2.86 4.58
N LEU A 157 -9.91 3.34 3.88
CA LEU A 157 -9.72 4.17 2.68
C LEU A 157 -8.99 5.49 2.99
N ASP A 158 -9.31 6.14 4.11
CA ASP A 158 -8.58 7.33 4.58
C ASP A 158 -7.13 7.02 4.92
N SER A 159 -6.86 5.88 5.55
CA SER A 159 -5.50 5.45 5.86
C SER A 159 -4.69 5.22 4.57
N ILE A 160 -5.28 4.57 3.57
CA ILE A 160 -4.64 4.34 2.26
C ILE A 160 -4.40 5.66 1.53
N ALA A 161 -5.37 6.58 1.53
CA ALA A 161 -5.20 7.91 0.93
C ALA A 161 -4.11 8.72 1.64
N GLY A 162 -4.09 8.69 2.98
CA GLY A 162 -3.08 9.34 3.81
C GLY A 162 -1.67 8.81 3.55
N MET A 163 -1.50 7.49 3.39
CA MET A 163 -0.22 6.89 2.95
C MET A 163 0.23 7.45 1.60
N CYS A 164 -0.71 7.75 0.71
CA CYS A 164 -0.43 8.33 -0.60
C CYS A 164 -0.20 9.84 -0.59
N ARG A 165 -0.05 10.46 0.60
CA ARG A 165 -0.02 11.92 0.78
C ARG A 165 -1.23 12.60 0.16
N GLY A 166 -2.38 11.93 0.26
CA GLY A 166 -3.62 12.39 -0.33
C GLY A 166 -4.78 12.36 0.66
N ILE A 167 -5.90 12.90 0.21
CA ILE A 167 -7.15 12.95 0.95
C ILE A 167 -8.22 12.31 0.07
N ALA A 168 -8.92 11.31 0.62
CA ALA A 168 -10.13 10.77 0.02
C ALA A 168 -11.30 11.73 0.30
N LEU A 169 -11.97 12.18 -0.76
CA LEU A 169 -13.11 13.09 -0.68
C LEU A 169 -14.34 12.52 -1.38
N TRP A 170 -15.50 12.87 -0.84
CA TRP A 170 -16.78 12.67 -1.51
C TRP A 170 -17.24 13.99 -2.08
N ASP A 171 -17.35 14.10 -3.40
CA ASP A 171 -17.75 15.35 -4.07
C ASP A 171 -19.28 15.51 -4.22
N GLY A 172 -20.05 14.54 -3.71
CA GLY A 172 -21.50 14.48 -3.84
C GLY A 172 -21.99 13.48 -4.89
N LEU A 173 -21.14 13.10 -5.84
CA LEU A 173 -21.44 12.17 -6.93
C LEU A 173 -20.55 10.92 -6.88
N GLN A 174 -19.24 11.13 -6.69
CA GLN A 174 -18.22 10.08 -6.73
C GLN A 174 -17.20 10.27 -5.61
N LEU A 175 -16.52 9.18 -5.28
CA LEU A 175 -15.36 9.18 -4.38
C LEU A 175 -14.11 9.51 -5.22
N SER A 176 -13.40 10.57 -4.86
CA SER A 176 -12.16 10.99 -5.53
C SER A 176 -11.00 11.07 -4.53
N VAL A 177 -9.77 11.12 -5.04
CA VAL A 177 -8.56 11.28 -4.22
C VAL A 177 -7.77 12.46 -4.76
N ILE A 178 -7.48 13.42 -3.90
CA ILE A 178 -6.55 14.52 -4.19
C ILE A 178 -5.22 14.16 -3.56
N ILE A 179 -4.15 14.21 -4.35
CA ILE A 179 -2.77 14.03 -3.88
C ILE A 179 -2.10 15.37 -3.69
N ASP A 180 -1.27 15.47 -2.66
CA ASP A 180 -0.37 16.60 -2.45
C ASP A 180 0.85 16.44 -3.35
N ASN A 181 0.68 16.82 -4.62
CA ASN A 181 1.77 16.93 -5.58
C ASN A 181 2.16 18.41 -5.78
N PRO A 182 3.46 18.71 -6.01
CA PRO A 182 3.87 20.06 -6.36
C PRO A 182 3.09 20.54 -7.59
N SER A 183 2.32 21.62 -7.43
CA SER A 183 1.50 22.21 -8.48
C SER A 183 1.74 23.72 -8.56
N ASP A 184 1.43 24.29 -9.71
CA ASP A 184 1.55 25.74 -9.91
C ASP A 184 0.61 26.50 -8.98
N LYS A 185 1.06 27.67 -8.51
CA LYS A 185 0.26 28.51 -7.63
C LYS A 185 -1.06 28.90 -8.30
N VAL A 186 -2.15 28.37 -7.79
CA VAL A 186 -3.50 28.58 -8.36
C VAL A 186 -4.00 30.01 -8.13
N ALA A 187 -3.63 30.64 -7.01
CA ALA A 187 -4.05 31.99 -6.69
C ALA A 187 -3.01 32.74 -5.85
N THR A 188 -2.85 34.03 -6.14
CA THR A 188 -2.12 34.98 -5.27
C THR A 188 -3.13 35.75 -4.44
N ILE A 189 -3.20 35.48 -3.14
CA ILE A 189 -4.05 36.24 -2.22
C ILE A 189 -3.24 37.40 -1.63
N THR A 190 -3.74 38.61 -1.84
CA THR A 190 -3.23 39.86 -1.26
C THR A 190 -4.25 40.43 -0.27
N ASN A 191 -3.84 41.42 0.54
CA ASN A 191 -4.76 42.06 1.48
C ASN A 191 -5.97 42.71 0.78
N ALA A 192 -5.83 43.14 -0.47
CA ALA A 192 -6.92 43.69 -1.27
C ALA A 192 -7.94 42.65 -1.77
N SER A 193 -7.56 41.37 -1.79
CA SER A 193 -8.43 40.26 -2.20
C SER A 193 -9.15 39.58 -1.03
N VAL A 194 -8.88 39.98 0.21
CA VAL A 194 -9.53 39.43 1.41
C VAL A 194 -10.70 40.34 1.80
N ALA A 195 -11.89 39.76 1.87
CA ALA A 195 -13.07 40.47 2.38
C ALA A 195 -12.82 40.89 3.84
N GLY A 196 -12.71 42.21 4.07
CA GLY A 196 -12.43 42.79 5.39
C GLY A 196 -10.95 43.04 5.69
N GLY A 197 -10.00 42.56 4.87
CA GLY A 197 -8.57 42.82 5.06
C GLY A 197 -7.94 42.21 6.33
N ASP A 198 -8.68 41.31 7.00
CA ASP A 198 -8.27 40.71 8.26
C ASP A 198 -7.72 39.30 8.02
N PHE A 199 -6.45 39.10 8.36
CA PHE A 199 -5.83 37.78 8.40
C PHE A 199 -5.78 37.26 9.84
N ALA A 200 -6.43 36.13 10.09
CA ALA A 200 -6.24 35.38 11.32
C ALA A 200 -5.09 34.38 11.13
N TYR A 201 -3.97 34.59 11.83
CA TYR A 201 -2.87 33.63 11.88
C TYR A 201 -2.96 32.83 13.18
N SER A 202 -2.99 31.51 13.07
CA SER A 202 -2.84 30.61 14.21
C SER A 202 -1.51 29.86 14.08
N SER A 203 -0.87 29.60 15.21
CA SER A 203 0.37 28.83 15.26
C SER A 203 0.26 27.75 16.33
N ILE A 204 0.81 26.59 16.01
CA ILE A 204 0.86 25.46 16.94
C ILE A 204 1.94 25.73 18.00
N PRO A 205 1.67 25.45 19.31
CA PRO A 205 2.67 25.53 20.37
C PRO A 205 3.91 24.70 20.05
N ARG A 206 5.08 25.16 20.47
CA ARG A 206 6.36 24.51 20.17
C ARG A 206 6.43 23.05 20.63
N THR A 207 5.78 22.70 21.74
CA THR A 207 5.74 21.33 22.28
C THR A 207 5.01 20.33 21.38
N GLN A 208 4.22 20.81 20.41
CA GLN A 208 3.53 19.99 19.41
C GLN A 208 4.20 20.07 18.03
N ARG A 209 5.38 20.68 17.94
CA ARG A 209 6.20 20.71 16.72
C ARG A 209 7.27 19.65 16.83
N TYR A 210 6.95 18.48 16.31
CA TYR A 210 7.85 17.33 16.30
C TYR A 210 8.89 17.50 15.19
N ASN A 211 10.12 17.07 15.47
CA ASN A 211 11.26 17.20 14.55
C ASN A 211 12.01 15.87 14.33
N ALA A 212 11.46 14.80 14.88
CA ALA A 212 11.93 13.45 14.75
C ALA A 212 10.72 12.52 14.60
N VAL A 213 10.81 11.58 13.66
CA VAL A 213 9.78 10.57 13.41
C VAL A 213 10.46 9.21 13.32
N VAL A 214 9.92 8.24 14.05
CA VAL A 214 10.30 6.83 13.90
C VAL A 214 9.43 6.22 12.81
N VAL A 215 10.07 5.79 11.72
CA VAL A 215 9.39 5.08 10.64
C VAL A 215 9.61 3.59 10.82
N SER A 216 8.53 2.83 10.94
CA SER A 216 8.56 1.36 10.98
C SER A 216 8.09 0.77 9.66
N TRP A 217 8.80 -0.22 9.12
CA TRP A 217 8.38 -0.98 7.94
C TRP A 217 8.68 -2.47 8.09
N THR A 218 8.04 -3.28 7.25
CA THR A 218 8.32 -4.71 7.15
C THR A 218 9.44 -4.94 6.14
N ASP A 219 10.59 -5.43 6.60
CA ASP A 219 11.79 -5.58 5.78
C ASP A 219 11.85 -7.00 5.15
N PRO A 220 11.77 -7.12 3.81
CA PRO A 220 11.90 -8.41 3.13
C PRO A 220 13.27 -9.08 3.31
N ASP A 221 14.34 -8.30 3.47
CA ASP A 221 15.71 -8.79 3.64
C ASP A 221 15.97 -9.27 5.07
N ASN A 222 15.18 -8.77 6.03
CA ASN A 222 15.16 -9.24 7.41
C ASN A 222 14.02 -10.26 7.68
N GLY A 223 13.73 -11.13 6.70
CA GLY A 223 12.76 -12.21 6.87
C GLY A 223 11.33 -11.74 7.14
N TRP A 224 10.95 -10.56 6.64
CA TRP A 224 9.66 -9.90 6.88
C TRP A 224 9.44 -9.47 8.34
N GLY A 225 10.52 -9.17 9.07
CA GLY A 225 10.46 -8.56 10.40
C GLY A 225 10.17 -7.05 10.36
N GLU A 226 9.76 -6.49 11.49
CA GLU A 226 9.62 -5.03 11.65
C GLU A 226 10.99 -4.38 11.83
N ALA A 227 11.37 -3.51 10.89
CA ALA A 227 12.52 -2.62 10.98
C ALA A 227 12.05 -1.22 11.39
N LYS A 228 12.89 -0.50 12.14
CA LYS A 228 12.63 0.87 12.57
C LYS A 228 13.81 1.77 12.24
N GLU A 229 13.53 2.91 11.63
CA GLU A 229 14.53 3.95 11.36
C GLU A 229 14.06 5.28 11.92
N LEU A 230 14.98 5.97 12.59
CA LEU A 230 14.73 7.30 13.12
C LEU A 230 15.14 8.33 12.06
N VAL A 231 14.17 9.09 11.57
CA VAL A 231 14.41 10.22 10.66
C VAL A 231 14.29 11.51 11.46
N MET A 232 15.37 12.29 11.49
CA MET A 232 15.43 13.58 12.20
C MET A 232 15.69 14.70 11.21
N ASP A 233 15.05 15.84 11.43
CA ASP A 233 15.43 17.10 10.77
C ASP A 233 16.57 17.74 11.58
N ASP A 234 17.81 17.47 11.17
CA ASP A 234 19.02 17.94 11.84
C ASP A 234 19.05 19.48 12.05
N GLU A 235 18.48 20.24 11.11
CA GLU A 235 18.45 21.70 11.19
C GLU A 235 17.44 22.17 12.26
N GLN A 236 16.29 21.52 12.35
CA GLN A 236 15.28 21.82 13.38
C GLN A 236 15.68 21.30 14.76
N VAL A 237 16.33 20.13 14.85
CA VAL A 237 16.88 19.59 16.10
C VAL A 237 17.95 20.52 16.65
N SER A 238 18.86 21.01 15.79
CA SER A 238 19.90 21.97 16.17
C SER A 238 19.33 23.28 16.73
N LYS A 239 18.23 23.79 16.13
CA LYS A 239 17.62 25.07 16.54
C LYS A 239 16.68 24.97 17.74
N HIS A 240 15.95 23.86 17.90
CA HIS A 240 14.82 23.79 18.83
C HIS A 240 14.93 22.68 19.90
N GLY A 241 15.95 21.83 19.83
CA GLY A 241 16.09 20.64 20.69
C GLY A 241 15.21 19.49 20.22
N TYR A 242 15.50 18.26 20.68
CA TYR A 242 14.85 17.02 20.24
C TYR A 242 13.40 16.88 20.76
N GLY A 243 12.47 16.46 19.90
CA GLY A 243 11.06 16.24 20.22
C GLY A 243 10.41 15.18 19.31
N ASP A 244 10.08 14.04 19.91
CA ASP A 244 9.62 12.82 19.22
C ASP A 244 8.10 12.66 19.17
N VAL A 245 7.65 11.88 18.18
CA VAL A 245 6.37 11.16 18.18
C VAL A 245 6.67 9.68 18.01
N ASP A 246 6.17 8.85 18.94
CA ASP A 246 6.10 7.38 18.79
C ASP A 246 4.99 6.98 17.81
#